data_AF-A0A4Q4HUQ8-F1
#
_entry.id   AF-A0A4Q4HUQ8-F1
#
_cell.length_a   1.000
_cell.length_b   1.000
_cell.length_c   1.000
_cell.angle_alpha   90.00
_cell.angle_beta   90.00
_cell.angle_gamma   90.00
#
_symmetry.space_group_name_H-M   'P 1'
#
loop_
_entity.id
_entity.type
_entity.pdbx_description
1 polymer ?
#
loop_
_entity_poly.entity_id
_entity_poly.type
_entity_poly.pdbx_seq_one_letter_code
_entity_poly.pdbx_strand_id
1 'polypeptide(L)'
;KTGLNIGSWRLRDNTSWSYSAGKGYSQNNWQHINTWLERDIVSLRSRLTMGDSYTRGDIFDGVNFRGIQLASDDNMVPDSQRGYAPTIHGISRGTSRISIRQNGYEIYQSTLPPGPFEINDIYPAGSG
;
A
#
# COMPACT_ATOMS: atom_id res chain seq x y z
N LYS A 1 -16.31 13.40 7.82
CA LYS A 1 -15.08 12.65 8.13
C LYS A 1 -14.43 13.18 9.41
N THR A 2 -14.37 12.35 10.43
CA THR A 2 -13.78 12.60 11.75
C THR A 2 -12.70 11.57 12.00
N GLY A 3 -11.71 11.86 12.84
CA GLY A 3 -10.67 10.89 13.15
C GLY A 3 -9.93 11.20 14.45
N LEU A 4 -9.46 10.15 15.09
CA LEU A 4 -8.68 10.19 16.33
C LEU A 4 -7.43 9.31 16.15
N ASN A 5 -6.29 9.75 16.69
CA ASN A 5 -5.04 8.99 16.67
C ASN A 5 -4.55 8.85 18.12
N ILE A 6 -4.27 7.62 18.57
CA ILE A 6 -3.73 7.33 19.90
C ILE A 6 -2.58 6.33 19.75
N GLY A 7 -1.35 6.83 19.85
CA GLY A 7 -0.15 6.05 19.51
C GLY A 7 -0.22 5.54 18.06
N SER A 8 -0.03 4.23 17.87
CA SER A 8 -0.13 3.58 16.56
C SER A 8 -1.57 3.25 16.11
N TRP A 9 -2.59 3.53 16.93
CA TRP A 9 -3.99 3.30 16.59
C TRP A 9 -4.60 4.53 15.91
N ARG A 10 -5.33 4.31 14.83
CA ARG A 10 -6.03 5.35 14.08
C ARG A 10 -7.50 4.97 13.96
N LEU A 11 -8.37 5.73 14.62
CA LEU A 11 -9.83 5.61 14.48
C LEU A 11 -10.31 6.59 13.41
N ARG A 12 -11.17 6.15 12.51
CA ARG A 12 -11.77 6.95 11.45
C ARG A 12 -13.28 6.73 11.44
N ASP A 13 -14.01 7.83 11.36
CA ASP A 13 -15.46 7.85 11.13
C ASP A 13 -15.75 8.70 9.90
N ASN A 14 -16.67 8.24 9.06
CA ASN A 14 -17.26 9.08 8.04
C ASN A 14 -18.77 9.10 8.19
N THR A 15 -19.25 10.22 8.69
CA THR A 15 -20.67 10.58 8.69
C THR A 15 -20.87 11.79 7.78
N SER A 16 -21.93 11.75 6.97
CA SER A 16 -22.36 12.82 6.07
C SER A 16 -23.68 13.42 6.56
N TRP A 17 -23.84 14.72 6.35
CA TRP A 17 -25.07 15.44 6.66
C TRP A 17 -25.60 16.08 5.39
N SER A 18 -26.88 15.86 5.09
CA SER A 18 -27.56 16.50 3.96
C SER A 18 -28.84 17.19 4.43
N TYR A 19 -29.00 18.43 3.96
CA TYR A 19 -30.19 19.22 4.16
C TYR A 19 -30.73 19.68 2.81
N SER A 20 -32.02 19.46 2.59
CA SER A 20 -32.72 19.84 1.37
C SER A 20 -34.02 20.56 1.75
N ALA A 21 -34.25 21.74 1.19
CA ALA A 21 -35.48 22.51 1.43
C ALA A 21 -36.10 22.97 0.11
N GLY A 22 -37.41 22.79 -0.01
CA GLY A 22 -38.24 23.25 -1.12
C GLY A 22 -39.53 23.89 -0.62
N LYS A 23 -40.40 24.34 -1.53
CA LYS A 23 -41.69 24.94 -1.16
C LYS A 23 -42.58 23.92 -0.42
N GLY A 24 -42.64 24.02 0.90
CA GLY A 24 -43.47 23.19 1.79
C GLY A 24 -42.78 21.99 2.44
N TYR A 25 -41.51 21.70 2.12
CA TYR A 25 -40.79 20.54 2.66
C TYR A 25 -39.35 20.90 3.03
N SER A 26 -38.92 20.52 4.23
CA SER A 26 -37.51 20.45 4.61
C SER A 26 -37.17 19.03 5.05
N GLN A 27 -36.10 18.48 4.51
CA GLN A 27 -35.59 17.17 4.85
C GLN A 27 -34.16 17.32 5.37
N ASN A 28 -33.93 16.78 6.56
CA ASN A 28 -32.66 16.79 7.27
C ASN A 28 -32.27 15.33 7.49
N ASN A 29 -31.17 14.89 6.89
CA ASN A 29 -30.69 13.51 6.99
C ASN A 29 -29.24 13.45 7.46
N TRP A 30 -29.00 12.64 8.49
CA TRP A 30 -27.67 12.28 8.95
C TRP A 30 -27.38 10.84 8.52
N GLN A 31 -26.48 10.68 7.55
CA GLN A 31 -26.11 9.37 7.02
C GLN A 31 -24.71 8.98 7.49
N HIS A 32 -24.65 7.98 8.36
CA HIS A 32 -23.41 7.29 8.68
C HIS A 32 -22.97 6.45 7.47
N ILE A 33 -21.67 6.54 7.10
CA ILE A 33 -21.10 5.83 5.95
C ILE A 33 -20.22 4.66 6.42
N ASN A 34 -19.24 4.92 7.29
CA ASN A 34 -18.37 3.88 7.85
C ASN A 34 -17.60 4.33 9.09
N THR A 35 -17.31 3.39 9.99
CA THR A 35 -16.31 3.52 11.08
C THR A 35 -15.31 2.37 11.02
N TRP A 36 -14.02 2.70 11.11
CA TRP A 36 -12.99 1.68 11.30
C TRP A 36 -11.86 2.14 12.21
N LEU A 37 -11.25 1.16 12.87
CA LEU A 37 -10.05 1.29 13.68
C LEU A 37 -8.93 0.51 13.00
N GLU A 38 -7.82 1.16 12.69
CA GLU A 38 -6.66 0.56 12.03
C GLU A 38 -5.38 0.71 12.86
N ARG A 39 -4.47 -0.26 12.71
CA ARG A 39 -3.12 -0.25 13.29
C ARG A 39 -2.15 -1.01 12.41
N ASP A 40 -0.97 -0.45 12.18
CA ASP A 40 0.11 -1.11 11.48
C ASP A 40 0.91 -2.03 12.43
N ILE A 41 1.22 -3.24 11.98
CA ILE A 41 2.01 -4.25 12.70
C ILE A 41 3.33 -4.42 11.95
N VAL A 42 4.34 -3.66 12.38
CA VAL A 42 5.65 -3.57 11.72
C VAL A 42 6.35 -4.93 11.61
N SER A 43 6.27 -5.78 12.65
CA SER A 43 6.86 -7.12 12.65
C SER A 43 6.27 -8.06 11.59
N LEU A 44 5.03 -7.82 11.14
CA LEU A 44 4.35 -8.61 10.12
C LEU A 44 4.22 -7.87 8.78
N ARG A 45 4.75 -6.64 8.67
CA ARG A 45 4.57 -5.74 7.51
C ARG A 45 3.10 -5.68 7.03
N SER A 46 2.19 -5.66 7.99
CA SER A 46 0.75 -5.83 7.77
C SER A 46 -0.07 -4.82 8.54
N ARG A 47 -1.24 -4.43 8.02
CA ARG A 47 -2.22 -3.60 8.71
C ARG A 47 -3.36 -4.45 9.25
N LEU A 48 -3.69 -4.23 10.51
CA LEU A 48 -4.87 -4.76 11.19
C LEU A 48 -5.97 -3.70 11.14
N THR A 49 -7.13 -4.06 10.60
CA THR A 49 -8.32 -3.21 10.50
C THR A 49 -9.49 -3.89 11.20
N MET A 50 -10.25 -3.13 11.99
CA MET A 50 -11.47 -3.57 12.68
C MET A 50 -12.61 -2.59 12.41
N GLY A 51 -13.81 -3.10 12.15
CA GLY A 51 -14.97 -2.29 11.74
C GLY A 51 -15.25 -2.42 10.25
N ASP A 52 -15.68 -1.34 9.62
CA ASP A 52 -16.03 -1.30 8.19
C ASP A 52 -14.78 -1.29 7.31
N SER A 53 -14.68 -2.26 6.40
CA SER A 53 -13.56 -2.36 5.46
C SER A 53 -13.97 -3.03 4.15
N TYR A 54 -13.01 -3.24 3.26
CA TYR A 54 -13.22 -3.87 1.97
C TYR A 54 -12.06 -4.81 1.61
N THR A 55 -12.35 -5.91 0.94
CA THR A 55 -11.32 -6.82 0.42
C THR A 55 -10.72 -6.27 -0.87
N ARG A 56 -9.45 -6.60 -1.14
CA ARG A 56 -8.82 -6.30 -2.44
C ARG A 56 -9.43 -7.19 -3.54
N GLY A 57 -9.47 -6.66 -4.76
CA GLY A 57 -10.05 -7.33 -5.94
C GLY A 57 -9.10 -8.28 -6.67
N ASP A 58 -7.98 -8.66 -6.05
CA ASP A 58 -6.81 -9.20 -6.77
C ASP A 58 -7.00 -10.65 -7.27
N ILE A 59 -7.91 -11.40 -6.64
CA ILE A 59 -8.22 -12.82 -6.96
C ILE A 59 -9.74 -13.05 -7.08
N PHE A 60 -10.52 -12.37 -6.23
CA PHE A 60 -11.98 -12.40 -6.20
C PHE A 60 -12.51 -10.96 -6.21
N ASP A 61 -13.78 -10.77 -6.55
CA ASP A 61 -14.42 -9.46 -6.49
C ASP A 61 -14.30 -8.83 -5.09
N GLY A 62 -13.94 -7.55 -5.05
CA GLY A 62 -13.82 -6.80 -3.81
C GLY A 62 -15.17 -6.59 -3.12
N VAL A 63 -15.32 -7.10 -1.90
CA VAL A 63 -16.54 -6.97 -1.10
C VAL A 63 -16.35 -6.01 0.07
N ASN A 64 -17.34 -5.16 0.32
CA ASN A 64 -17.43 -4.37 1.55
C ASN A 64 -17.97 -5.26 2.68
N PHE A 65 -17.38 -5.16 3.87
CA PHE A 65 -17.78 -5.96 5.03
C PHE A 65 -17.54 -5.19 6.34
N ARG A 66 -18.14 -5.66 7.43
CA ARG A 66 -17.87 -5.20 8.80
C ARG A 66 -17.30 -6.36 9.60
N GLY A 67 -16.07 -6.24 10.07
CA GLY A 67 -15.38 -7.35 10.72
C GLY A 67 -13.95 -7.02 11.14
N ILE A 68 -13.05 -8.00 11.03
CA ILE A 68 -11.62 -7.86 11.30
C ILE A 68 -10.85 -8.37 10.07
N GLN A 69 -9.85 -7.61 9.62
CA GLN A 69 -8.94 -7.97 8.54
C GLN A 69 -7.50 -7.72 8.97
N LEU A 70 -6.63 -8.69 8.71
CA LEU A 70 -5.18 -8.52 8.74
C LEU A 70 -4.68 -8.74 7.32
N ALA A 71 -4.04 -7.73 6.73
CA ALA A 71 -3.54 -7.79 5.36
C ALA A 71 -2.15 -7.15 5.26
N SER A 72 -1.27 -7.72 4.43
CA SER A 72 0.04 -7.16 4.12
C SER A 72 -0.10 -5.76 3.52
N ASP A 73 0.75 -4.84 3.93
CA ASP A 73 0.73 -3.45 3.44
C ASP A 73 2.03 -3.16 2.68
N ASP A 74 1.92 -3.14 1.36
CA ASP A 74 3.05 -2.95 0.44
C ASP A 74 3.70 -1.56 0.59
N ASN A 75 3.01 -0.59 1.20
CA ASN A 75 3.58 0.70 1.58
C ASN A 75 4.62 0.59 2.72
N MET A 76 4.64 -0.53 3.45
CA MET A 76 5.66 -0.84 4.47
C MET A 76 6.95 -1.46 3.86
N VAL A 77 6.97 -1.68 2.55
CA VAL A 77 8.13 -2.15 1.78
C VAL A 77 8.86 -0.92 1.18
N PRO A 78 10.21 -0.90 1.08
CA PRO A 78 10.94 0.17 0.40
C PRO A 78 10.49 0.35 -1.05
N ASP A 79 10.51 1.59 -1.56
CA ASP A 79 10.02 1.90 -2.93
C ASP A 79 10.72 1.06 -4.02
N SER A 80 12.00 0.74 -3.85
CA SER A 80 12.78 -0.13 -4.75
C SER A 80 12.38 -1.62 -4.76
N GLN A 81 11.50 -2.03 -3.84
CA GLN A 81 10.93 -3.37 -3.71
C GLN A 81 9.40 -3.39 -3.87
N ARG A 82 8.76 -2.26 -4.19
CA ARG A 82 7.29 -2.18 -4.41
C ARG A 82 6.96 -2.43 -5.88
N GLY A 83 6.30 -3.54 -6.17
CA GLY A 83 5.93 -3.96 -7.53
C GLY A 83 6.91 -4.97 -8.12
N TYR A 84 6.60 -5.51 -9.29
CA TYR A 84 7.42 -6.53 -9.93
C TYR A 84 8.62 -5.91 -10.66
N ALA A 85 9.79 -5.98 -10.04
CA ALA A 85 11.07 -5.84 -10.72
C ALA A 85 11.71 -7.23 -10.89
N PRO A 86 12.27 -7.57 -12.07
CA PRO A 86 12.89 -8.87 -12.30
C PRO A 86 14.21 -8.99 -11.54
N THR A 87 14.34 -10.01 -10.70
CA THR A 87 15.57 -10.28 -9.93
C THR A 87 16.71 -10.74 -10.84
N ILE A 88 17.79 -9.94 -10.93
CA ILE A 88 18.96 -10.28 -11.74
C ILE A 88 19.94 -11.10 -10.93
N HIS A 89 20.26 -12.30 -11.41
CA HIS A 89 21.23 -13.20 -10.82
C HIS A 89 22.51 -13.24 -11.68
N GLY A 90 23.67 -13.32 -11.03
CA GLY A 90 24.94 -13.44 -11.74
C GLY A 90 26.08 -13.93 -10.87
N ILE A 91 27.25 -14.15 -11.48
CA ILE A 91 28.49 -14.51 -10.79
C ILE A 91 29.58 -13.55 -11.25
N SER A 92 30.13 -12.77 -10.32
CA SER A 92 31.29 -11.91 -10.56
C SER A 92 32.57 -12.67 -10.26
N ARG A 93 33.51 -12.72 -11.22
CA ARG A 93 34.82 -13.39 -11.03
C ARG A 93 35.82 -12.56 -10.19
N GLY A 94 35.51 -11.30 -9.92
CA GLY A 94 36.35 -10.36 -9.17
C GLY A 94 35.51 -9.20 -8.62
N THR A 95 36.15 -8.12 -8.16
CA THR A 95 35.42 -6.88 -7.82
C THR A 95 34.96 -6.21 -9.12
N SER A 96 33.65 -6.04 -9.30
CA SER A 96 33.07 -5.54 -10.56
C SER A 96 32.06 -4.41 -10.29
N ARG A 97 32.02 -3.39 -11.16
CA ARG A 97 30.98 -2.34 -11.18
C ARG A 97 29.90 -2.76 -12.19
N ILE A 98 28.69 -3.05 -11.71
CA ILE A 98 27.53 -3.35 -12.56
C ILE A 98 26.78 -2.05 -12.92
N SER A 99 26.28 -2.00 -14.15
CA SER A 99 25.44 -0.93 -14.70
C SER A 99 24.28 -1.60 -15.42
N ILE A 100 23.05 -1.22 -15.09
CA ILE A 100 21.83 -1.73 -15.72
C ILE A 100 21.18 -0.56 -16.45
N ARG A 101 20.79 -0.80 -17.70
CA ARG A 101 20.20 0.22 -18.57
C ARG A 101 18.85 -0.22 -19.13
N GLN A 102 17.91 0.72 -19.18
CA GLN A 102 16.60 0.54 -19.78
C GLN A 102 16.28 1.76 -20.66
N ASN A 103 15.76 1.53 -21.87
CA ASN A 103 15.51 2.57 -22.87
C ASN A 103 16.72 3.50 -23.13
N GLY A 104 17.94 2.99 -22.97
CA GLY A 104 19.19 3.74 -23.13
C GLY A 104 19.71 4.47 -21.88
N TYR A 105 18.88 4.64 -20.85
CA TYR A 105 19.24 5.31 -19.60
C TYR A 105 19.77 4.33 -18.56
N GLU A 106 20.74 4.75 -17.74
CA GLU A 106 21.22 3.97 -16.59
C GLU A 106 20.25 4.10 -15.43
N ILE A 107 19.69 2.97 -14.98
CA ILE A 107 18.66 2.90 -13.94
C ILE A 107 19.18 2.32 -12.62
N TYR A 108 20.33 1.64 -12.67
CA TYR A 108 20.96 1.06 -11.50
C TYR A 108 22.48 0.95 -11.71
N GLN A 109 23.25 1.24 -10.67
CA GLN A 109 24.70 1.16 -10.71
C GLN A 109 25.26 0.86 -9.32
N SER A 110 25.99 -0.25 -9.18
CA SER A 110 26.58 -0.68 -7.90
C SER A 110 27.93 -1.38 -8.09
N THR A 111 28.72 -1.49 -7.03
CA THR A 111 29.99 -2.23 -7.02
C THR A 111 29.81 -3.50 -6.20
N LEU A 112 30.08 -4.64 -6.81
CA LEU A 112 29.86 -5.97 -6.24
C LEU A 112 31.19 -6.68 -5.96
N PRO A 113 31.27 -7.45 -4.85
CA PRO A 113 32.43 -8.28 -4.55
C PRO A 113 32.53 -9.49 -5.51
N PRO A 114 33.66 -10.22 -5.51
CA PRO A 114 33.76 -11.52 -6.17
C PRO A 114 32.77 -12.52 -5.55
N GLY A 115 32.07 -13.29 -6.39
CA GLY A 115 31.10 -14.30 -5.95
C GLY A 115 29.76 -14.25 -6.71
N PRO A 116 28.81 -15.13 -6.35
CA PRO A 116 27.42 -15.02 -6.78
C PRO A 116 26.78 -13.75 -6.21
N PHE A 117 25.89 -13.13 -6.97
CA PHE A 117 25.13 -11.95 -6.55
C PHE A 117 23.69 -12.01 -7.04
N GLU A 118 22.83 -11.33 -6.30
CA GLU A 118 21.41 -11.12 -6.59
C GLU A 118 21.13 -9.61 -6.52
N ILE A 119 20.39 -9.08 -7.48
CA ILE A 119 19.93 -7.68 -7.51
C ILE A 119 18.41 -7.71 -7.55
N ASN A 120 17.79 -7.25 -6.47
CA ASN A 120 16.34 -7.24 -6.23
C ASN A 120 15.81 -5.85 -5.82
N ASP A 121 16.63 -4.81 -6.00
CA ASP A 121 16.44 -3.41 -5.61
C ASP A 121 16.37 -2.45 -6.83
N ILE A 122 16.04 -2.99 -8.01
CA ILE A 122 15.80 -2.22 -9.23
C ILE A 122 14.38 -1.62 -9.16
N TYR A 123 14.25 -0.31 -9.33
CA TYR A 123 12.94 0.33 -9.40
C TYR A 123 12.10 -0.25 -10.56
N PRO A 124 10.87 -0.73 -10.31
CA PRO A 124 10.02 -1.28 -11.36
C PRO A 124 9.53 -0.17 -12.30
N ALA A 125 10.01 -0.19 -13.54
CA ALA A 125 9.61 0.73 -14.61
C ALA A 125 8.24 0.38 -15.24
N GLY A 126 7.28 -0.05 -14.41
CA GLY A 126 5.99 -0.61 -14.82
C GLY A 126 4.85 -0.14 -13.92
N SER A 127 4.57 1.16 -13.95
CA SER A 127 3.38 1.76 -13.34
C SER A 127 2.92 2.95 -14.18
N GLY A 128 2.19 2.67 -15.25
CA GLY A 128 1.36 3.62 -16.00
C GLY A 128 -0.10 3.21 -15.89
#